data_AF-A0A3A0FXI4-F1
#
_entry.id   AF-A0A3A0FXI4-F1
#
_cell.length_a   1.000
_cell.length_b   1.000
_cell.length_c   1.000
_cell.angle_alpha   90.00
_cell.angle_beta   90.00
_cell.angle_gamma   90.00
#
_symmetry.space_group_name_H-M   'P 1'
#
loop_
_entity.id
_entity.type
_entity.pdbx_description
1 polymer ?
#
loop_
_entity_poly.entity_id
_entity_poly.type
_entity_poly.pdbx_seq_one_letter_code
_entity_poly.pdbx_strand_id
1 'polypeptide(L)'
;MRAMSAARRDAALAIGAGAVATALAYPPYGVSALGLVMLAPLAWLLDAATPRRAFACAWLYSAAFGLWLCRWLVHALAVEYGVATAPAWAFSALVIGALALVPAAAGAAYAALRPAVLAPLAFAALWTLGEWVRGALLGVP
;
A
#
# COMPACT_ATOMS: atom_id res chain seq x y z
N MET A 1 -16.27 -17.77 18.71
CA MET A 1 -15.61 -18.13 17.44
C MET A 1 -16.18 -17.44 16.19
N ARG A 2 -17.51 -17.30 16.00
CA ARG A 2 -18.12 -16.70 14.78
C ARG A 2 -17.82 -15.20 14.54
N ALA A 3 -17.62 -14.38 15.58
CA ALA A 3 -17.31 -12.96 15.40
C ALA A 3 -15.90 -12.73 14.80
N MET A 4 -14.95 -13.61 15.12
CA MET A 4 -13.57 -13.50 14.64
C MET A 4 -13.43 -13.86 13.16
N SER A 5 -14.33 -14.69 12.62
CA SER A 5 -14.38 -14.99 11.18
C SER A 5 -14.97 -13.85 10.35
N ALA A 6 -15.95 -13.10 10.90
CA ALA A 6 -16.53 -11.95 10.24
C ALA A 6 -15.51 -10.81 10.08
N ALA A 7 -14.82 -10.44 11.16
CA ALA A 7 -13.79 -9.39 11.12
C ALA A 7 -12.64 -9.70 10.15
N ARG A 8 -12.22 -10.97 10.05
CA ARG A 8 -11.20 -11.40 9.08
C ARG A 8 -11.71 -11.31 7.64
N ARG A 9 -12.97 -11.67 7.41
CA ARG A 9 -13.62 -11.57 6.09
C ARG A 9 -13.71 -10.11 5.66
N ASP A 10 -14.15 -9.22 6.55
CA ASP A 10 -14.32 -7.81 6.24
C ASP A 10 -12.96 -7.15 5.94
N ALA A 11 -11.92 -7.50 6.70
CA ALA A 11 -10.55 -7.06 6.41
C ALA A 11 -10.07 -7.55 5.03
N ALA A 12 -10.32 -8.82 4.69
CA ALA A 12 -9.96 -9.37 3.39
C ALA A 12 -10.72 -8.68 2.25
N LEU A 13 -12.01 -8.38 2.43
CA LEU A 13 -12.83 -7.65 1.47
C LEU A 13 -12.35 -6.20 1.30
N ALA A 14 -12.02 -5.50 2.39
CA ALA A 14 -11.48 -4.15 2.32
C ALA A 14 -10.13 -4.10 1.59
N ILE A 15 -9.23 -5.03 1.91
CA ILE A 15 -7.93 -5.14 1.21
C ILE A 15 -8.16 -5.44 -0.27
N GLY A 16 -9.05 -6.39 -0.60
CA GLY A 16 -9.38 -6.75 -1.97
C GLY A 16 -9.99 -5.59 -2.75
N ALA A 17 -10.96 -4.89 -2.17
CA ALA A 17 -11.61 -3.73 -2.78
C ALA A 17 -10.62 -2.58 -3.01
N GLY A 18 -9.77 -2.29 -2.03
CA GLY A 18 -8.70 -1.30 -2.17
C GLY A 18 -7.74 -1.67 -3.29
N ALA A 19 -7.25 -2.92 -3.31
CA ALA A 19 -6.33 -3.39 -4.35
C ALA A 19 -6.93 -3.32 -5.77
N VAL A 20 -8.20 -3.69 -5.94
CA VAL A 20 -8.91 -3.59 -7.22
C VAL A 20 -9.08 -2.13 -7.64
N ALA A 21 -9.52 -1.26 -6.72
CA ALA A 21 -9.67 0.17 -7.00
C ALA A 21 -8.33 0.80 -7.43
N THR A 22 -7.24 0.48 -6.74
CA THR A 22 -5.90 0.95 -7.12
C THR A 22 -5.48 0.39 -8.47
N ALA A 23 -5.65 -0.91 -8.74
CA ALA A 23 -5.27 -1.50 -10.02
C ALA A 23 -6.01 -0.87 -11.20
N LEU A 24 -7.30 -0.54 -11.03
CA LEU A 24 -8.11 0.11 -12.05
C LEU A 24 -7.84 1.62 -12.20
N ALA A 25 -7.36 2.29 -11.14
CA ALA A 25 -7.00 3.70 -11.19
C ALA A 25 -5.73 3.96 -12.03
N TYR A 26 -4.85 2.97 -12.16
CA TYR A 26 -3.59 3.08 -12.89
C TYR A 26 -3.66 2.45 -14.29
N PRO A 27 -2.68 2.73 -15.17
CA PRO A 27 -2.60 2.06 -16.48
C PRO A 27 -2.61 0.53 -16.37
N PRO A 28 -3.24 -0.17 -17.33
CA PRO A 28 -3.78 0.35 -18.59
C PRO A 28 -5.22 0.91 -18.49
N TYR A 29 -5.91 0.76 -17.36
CA TYR A 29 -7.34 1.08 -17.25
C TYR A 29 -7.60 2.57 -17.00
N GLY A 30 -6.81 3.20 -16.14
CA GLY A 30 -6.82 4.67 -15.95
C GLY A 30 -8.16 5.25 -15.48
N VAL A 31 -8.94 4.50 -14.68
CA VAL A 31 -10.24 4.96 -14.15
C VAL A 31 -9.99 5.96 -13.01
N SER A 32 -9.76 7.22 -13.37
CA SER A 32 -9.32 8.29 -12.45
C SER A 32 -10.20 8.48 -11.22
N ALA A 33 -11.53 8.29 -11.35
CA ALA A 33 -12.46 8.37 -10.23
C ALA A 33 -12.13 7.38 -9.10
N LEU A 34 -11.59 6.19 -9.44
CA LEU A 34 -11.17 5.22 -8.43
C LEU A 34 -9.92 5.66 -7.68
N GLY A 35 -9.07 6.50 -8.27
CA GLY A 35 -7.90 7.08 -7.59
C GLY A 35 -8.28 7.95 -6.38
N LEU A 36 -9.47 8.55 -6.39
CA LEU A 36 -9.98 9.35 -5.27
C LEU A 36 -10.39 8.49 -4.06
N VAL A 37 -10.74 7.22 -4.28
CA VAL A 37 -11.31 6.33 -3.25
C VAL A 37 -10.47 5.09 -2.97
N MET A 38 -9.39 4.85 -3.73
CA MET A 38 -8.59 3.62 -3.66
C MET A 38 -7.97 3.36 -2.28
N LEU A 39 -7.73 4.41 -1.50
CA LEU A 39 -7.18 4.32 -0.14
C LEU A 39 -8.26 4.27 0.95
N ALA A 40 -9.53 4.52 0.64
CA ALA A 40 -10.61 4.54 1.63
C ALA A 40 -10.77 3.18 2.36
N PRO A 41 -10.69 2.02 1.69
CA PRO A 41 -10.74 0.73 2.37
C PRO A 41 -9.55 0.50 3.31
N LEU A 42 -8.36 0.99 2.95
CA LEU A 42 -7.19 0.93 3.83
C LEU A 42 -7.42 1.82 5.05
N ALA A 43 -7.78 3.09 4.87
CA ALA A 43 -8.06 4.00 5.98
C ALA A 43 -9.08 3.42 6.97
N TRP A 44 -10.18 2.88 6.46
CA TRP A 44 -11.20 2.19 7.27
C TRP A 44 -10.63 1.00 8.07
N LEU A 45 -9.75 0.20 7.46
CA LEU A 45 -9.10 -0.91 8.14
C LEU A 45 -8.16 -0.43 9.26
N LEU A 46 -7.52 0.72 9.08
CA LEU A 46 -6.56 1.27 10.05
C LEU A 46 -7.24 1.92 11.27
N ASP A 47 -8.46 2.43 11.14
CA ASP A 47 -9.20 3.12 12.23
C ASP A 47 -9.32 2.31 13.52
N ALA A 48 -9.50 1.00 13.38
CA ALA A 48 -9.64 0.07 14.51
C ALA A 48 -8.36 -0.73 14.80
N ALA A 49 -7.27 -0.47 14.06
CA ALA A 49 -6.04 -1.25 14.16
C ALA A 49 -5.13 -0.72 15.28
N THR A 50 -4.37 -1.63 15.89
CA THR A 50 -3.21 -1.22 16.69
C THR A 50 -2.10 -0.71 15.77
N PRO A 51 -1.17 0.15 16.21
CA PRO A 51 -0.09 0.68 15.37
C PRO A 51 0.72 -0.42 14.64
N ARG A 52 0.99 -1.55 15.31
CA ARG A 52 1.68 -2.70 14.72
C ARG A 52 0.87 -3.38 13.61
N ARG A 53 -0.45 -3.52 13.79
CA ARG A 53 -1.33 -4.08 12.75
C ARG A 53 -1.48 -3.11 11.60
N ALA A 54 -1.61 -1.82 11.90
CA ALA A 54 -1.71 -0.76 10.92
C ALA A 54 -0.47 -0.72 10.01
N PHE A 55 0.72 -0.80 10.62
CA PHE A 55 1.98 -0.95 9.90
C PHE A 55 1.95 -2.16 8.95
N ALA A 56 1.61 -3.34 9.46
CA ALA A 56 1.60 -4.56 8.65
C ALA A 56 0.61 -4.50 7.48
N CYS A 57 -0.59 -3.96 7.71
CA CYS A 57 -1.61 -3.80 6.68
C CYS A 57 -1.18 -2.80 5.60
N ALA A 58 -0.69 -1.62 6.00
CA ALA A 58 -0.22 -0.60 5.07
C ALA A 58 1.03 -1.06 4.30
N TRP A 59 1.94 -1.80 4.95
CA TRP A 59 3.10 -2.40 4.29
C TRP A 59 2.69 -3.45 3.26
N LEU A 60 1.85 -4.41 3.63
CA LEU A 60 1.38 -5.45 2.71
C LEU A 60 0.64 -4.86 1.52
N TYR A 61 -0.24 -3.89 1.76
CA TYR A 61 -0.96 -3.18 0.71
C TYR A 61 0.01 -2.49 -0.26
N SER A 62 0.93 -1.68 0.27
CA SER A 62 1.87 -0.89 -0.54
C SER A 62 2.89 -1.76 -1.27
N ALA A 63 3.39 -2.82 -0.63
CA ALA A 63 4.34 -3.75 -1.24
C ALA A 63 3.69 -4.59 -2.35
N ALA A 64 2.49 -5.14 -2.11
CA ALA A 64 1.77 -5.92 -3.10
C ALA A 64 1.38 -5.07 -4.31
N PHE A 65 0.84 -3.86 -4.06
CA PHE A 65 0.49 -2.95 -5.13
C PHE A 65 1.73 -2.45 -5.89
N GLY A 66 2.78 -2.04 -5.18
CA GLY A 66 4.04 -1.62 -5.77
C GLY A 66 4.65 -2.73 -6.64
N LEU A 67 4.61 -4.00 -6.21
CA LEU A 67 5.09 -5.14 -7.00
C LEU A 67 4.28 -5.35 -8.26
N TRP A 68 2.96 -5.19 -8.18
CA TRP A 68 2.10 -5.31 -9.33
C TRP A 68 2.32 -4.17 -10.34
N LEU A 69 2.44 -2.94 -9.86
CA LEU A 69 2.65 -1.75 -10.69
C LEU A 69 4.04 -1.75 -11.33
N CYS A 70 5.05 -2.09 -10.53
CA CYS A 70 6.45 -2.16 -10.94
C CYS A 70 6.85 -3.56 -11.43
N ARG A 71 5.90 -4.41 -11.85
CA ARG A 71 6.22 -5.72 -12.44
C ARG A 71 7.11 -5.61 -13.68
N TRP A 72 7.11 -4.44 -14.33
CA TRP A 72 8.02 -4.12 -15.43
C TRP A 72 9.49 -4.12 -15.00
N LEU A 73 9.81 -3.90 -13.71
CA LEU A 73 11.17 -3.96 -13.18
C LEU A 73 11.76 -5.37 -13.31
N VAL A 74 10.94 -6.40 -13.05
CA VAL A 74 11.35 -7.80 -13.24
C VAL A 74 11.65 -8.06 -14.71
N HIS A 75 10.79 -7.55 -15.61
CA HIS A 75 11.01 -7.67 -17.05
C HIS A 75 12.31 -6.99 -17.47
N ALA A 76 12.54 -5.75 -17.05
CA ALA A 76 13.78 -5.02 -17.34
C ALA A 76 15.01 -5.80 -16.87
N LEU A 77 15.02 -6.26 -15.61
CA LEU A 77 16.15 -7.03 -15.06
C LEU A 77 16.40 -8.34 -15.83
N ALA A 78 15.32 -9.09 -16.10
CA ALA A 78 15.46 -10.41 -16.70
C ALA A 78 15.74 -10.38 -18.20
N VAL A 79 15.10 -9.47 -18.92
CA VAL A 79 15.16 -9.41 -20.39
C VAL A 79 16.23 -8.44 -20.86
N GLU A 80 16.27 -7.22 -20.33
CA GLU A 80 17.20 -6.19 -20.80
C GLU A 80 18.59 -6.32 -20.17
N TYR A 81 18.66 -6.73 -18.90
CA TYR A 81 19.91 -6.84 -18.15
C TYR A 81 20.40 -8.28 -17.94
N GLY A 82 19.70 -9.29 -18.49
CA GLY A 82 20.11 -10.69 -18.46
C GLY A 82 20.19 -11.33 -17.06
N VAL A 83 19.55 -10.74 -16.06
CA VAL A 83 19.50 -11.29 -14.69
C VAL A 83 18.60 -12.52 -14.68
N ALA A 84 19.01 -13.60 -14.02
CA ALA A 84 18.12 -14.75 -13.87
C ALA A 84 16.79 -14.35 -13.19
N THR A 85 15.68 -14.96 -13.62
CA THR A 85 14.32 -14.55 -13.22
C THR A 85 14.11 -14.55 -11.70
N ALA A 86 14.61 -15.54 -10.98
CA ALA A 86 14.44 -15.63 -9.54
C ALA A 86 15.16 -14.49 -8.78
N PRO A 87 16.46 -14.21 -9.04
CA PRO A 87 17.11 -13.00 -8.53
C PRO A 87 16.43 -11.68 -8.89
N ALA A 88 15.87 -11.54 -10.10
CA ALA A 88 15.14 -10.34 -10.51
C ALA A 88 13.88 -10.10 -9.65
N TRP A 89 13.13 -11.17 -9.36
CA TRP A 89 11.99 -11.12 -8.43
C TRP A 89 12.42 -10.81 -7.00
N ALA A 90 13.49 -11.46 -6.51
CA ALA A 90 14.00 -11.23 -5.17
C ALA A 90 14.44 -9.77 -4.97
N PHE A 91 15.16 -9.21 -5.95
CA PHE A 91 15.55 -7.81 -5.95
C PHE A 91 14.34 -6.87 -5.98
N SER A 92 13.38 -7.13 -6.87
CA SER A 92 12.16 -6.29 -6.98
C SER A 92 11.36 -6.30 -5.68
N ALA A 93 11.18 -7.48 -5.07
CA ALA A 93 10.50 -7.62 -3.78
C ALA A 93 11.24 -6.90 -2.64
N LEU A 94 12.57 -6.97 -2.62
CA LEU A 94 13.38 -6.28 -1.63
C LEU A 94 13.25 -4.75 -1.75
N VAL A 95 13.47 -4.21 -2.96
CA VAL A 95 13.40 -2.77 -3.21
C VAL A 95 12.01 -2.23 -2.92
N ILE A 96 10.98 -2.86 -3.46
CA ILE A 96 9.59 -2.40 -3.29
C ILE A 96 9.13 -2.58 -1.85
N GLY A 97 9.50 -3.69 -1.21
CA GLY A 97 9.23 -3.93 0.21
C GLY A 97 9.90 -2.89 1.12
N ALA A 98 11.12 -2.46 0.78
CA ALA A 98 11.82 -1.40 1.50
C ALA A 98 11.14 -0.03 1.30
N LEU A 99 10.76 0.31 0.07
CA LEU A 99 10.03 1.56 -0.23
C LEU A 99 8.65 1.60 0.47
N ALA A 100 7.99 0.46 0.59
CA ALA A 100 6.72 0.32 1.30
C ALA A 100 6.82 0.58 2.82
N LEU A 101 8.03 0.64 3.39
CA LEU A 101 8.22 0.99 4.82
C LEU A 101 7.74 2.41 5.13
N VAL A 102 7.83 3.33 4.17
CA VAL A 102 7.43 4.74 4.36
C VAL A 102 5.90 4.90 4.51
N PRO A 103 5.06 4.45 3.55
CA PRO A 103 3.61 4.47 3.75
C PRO A 103 3.16 3.55 4.90
N ALA A 104 3.90 2.48 5.21
CA ALA A 104 3.63 1.67 6.39
C ALA A 104 3.82 2.44 7.71
N ALA A 105 4.88 3.25 7.80
CA ALA A 105 5.12 4.13 8.93
C ALA A 105 4.03 5.20 9.06
N ALA A 106 3.57 5.77 7.94
CA ALA A 106 2.43 6.70 7.92
C ALA A 106 1.14 6.05 8.45
N GLY A 107 0.84 4.82 8.03
CA GLY A 107 -0.30 4.05 8.53
C GLY A 107 -0.19 3.73 10.03
N ALA A 108 1.01 3.40 10.51
CA ALA A 108 1.26 3.17 11.94
C ALA A 108 1.07 4.45 12.77
N ALA A 109 1.57 5.59 12.26
CA ALA A 109 1.39 6.90 12.89
C ALA A 109 -0.09 7.30 12.95
N TYR A 110 -0.84 7.03 11.89
CA TYR A 110 -2.29 7.28 11.86
C TYR A 110 -3.02 6.53 12.97
N ALA A 111 -2.77 5.22 13.09
CA ALA A 111 -3.35 4.39 14.14
C ALA A 111 -2.87 4.78 15.55
N ALA A 112 -1.65 5.33 15.69
CA ALA A 112 -1.14 5.81 16.98
C ALA A 112 -1.82 7.11 17.44
N LEU A 113 -2.13 8.02 16.51
CA LEU A 113 -2.79 9.29 16.83
C LEU A 113 -4.27 9.13 17.21
N ARG A 114 -4.92 8.04 16.75
CA ARG A 114 -6.36 7.77 16.95
C ARG A 114 -7.26 9.00 16.73
N PRO A 115 -7.14 9.70 15.60
CA PRO A 115 -7.90 10.90 15.33
C PRO A 115 -9.40 10.57 15.22
N ALA A 116 -10.23 11.07 16.15
CA ALA A 116 -11.66 10.77 16.15
C ALA A 116 -12.46 11.61 15.14
N VAL A 117 -12.35 12.94 15.21
CA VAL A 117 -13.17 13.86 14.39
C VAL A 117 -12.51 14.17 13.04
N LEU A 118 -11.18 14.15 12.99
CA LEU A 118 -10.39 14.53 11.81
C LEU A 118 -9.72 13.32 11.15
N ALA A 119 -10.25 12.11 11.36
CA ALA A 119 -9.66 10.87 10.85
C ALA A 119 -9.30 10.93 9.35
N PRO A 120 -10.23 11.29 8.45
CA PRO A 120 -9.91 11.36 7.02
C PRO A 120 -8.80 12.35 6.68
N LEU A 121 -8.79 13.51 7.34
CA LEU A 121 -7.78 14.56 7.12
C LEU A 121 -6.41 14.15 7.68
N ALA A 122 -6.39 13.54 8.86
CA ALA A 122 -5.17 13.03 9.47
C ALA A 122 -4.56 11.89 8.64
N PHE A 123 -5.40 10.97 8.13
CA PHE A 123 -4.96 9.93 7.21
C PHE A 123 -4.36 10.53 5.94
N ALA A 124 -5.09 11.44 5.28
CA ALA A 124 -4.64 12.08 4.05
C ALA A 124 -3.32 12.84 4.24
N ALA A 125 -3.17 13.59 5.33
CA ALA A 125 -1.96 14.34 5.64
C ALA A 125 -0.76 13.41 5.88
N LEU A 126 -0.92 12.37 6.70
CA LEU A 126 0.15 11.41 6.99
C LEU A 126 0.53 10.59 5.76
N TRP A 127 -0.46 10.16 4.97
CA TRP A 127 -0.22 9.43 3.73
C TRP A 127 0.55 10.30 2.75
N THR A 128 0.10 11.53 2.51
CA THR A 128 0.77 12.48 1.61
C THR A 128 2.19 12.79 2.06
N LEU A 129 2.42 12.97 3.37
CA LEU A 129 3.76 13.14 3.92
C LEU A 129 4.64 11.92 3.67
N GLY A 130 4.09 10.70 3.84
CA GLY A 130 4.79 9.46 3.52
C GLY A 130 5.19 9.38 2.05
N GLU A 131 4.25 9.67 1.14
CA GLU A 131 4.53 9.70 -0.30
C GLU A 131 5.56 10.78 -0.66
N TRP A 132 5.48 11.96 -0.03
CA TRP A 132 6.47 13.01 -0.20
C TRP A 132 7.86 12.57 0.27
N VAL A 133 7.98 11.91 1.43
CA VAL A 133 9.25 11.36 1.92
C VAL A 133 9.82 10.34 0.93
N ARG A 134 8.97 9.44 0.42
CA ARG A 134 9.35 8.42 -0.55
C ARG A 134 9.84 9.04 -1.87
N GLY A 135 9.11 10.03 -2.39
CA GLY A 135 9.48 10.72 -3.62
C GLY A 135 10.70 11.64 -3.47
N ALA A 136 10.70 12.52 -2.47
CA ALA A 136 11.70 13.57 -2.32
C ALA A 136 13.02 13.06 -1.71
N LEU A 137 12.97 12.17 -0.72
CA LEU A 137 14.19 11.70 -0.03
C LEU A 137 14.74 10.41 -0.63
N LEU A 138 13.88 9.51 -1.10
CA LEU A 138 14.31 8.22 -1.69
C LEU A 138 14.38 8.26 -3.23
N GLY A 139 13.89 9.33 -3.85
CA GLY A 139 13.92 9.50 -5.30
C GLY A 139 12.97 8.57 -6.06
N VAL A 140 11.97 7.98 -5.38
CA VAL A 140 11.01 7.07 -6.00
C VAL A 140 9.59 7.54 -5.71
N PRO A 141 8.94 8.25 -6.65
CA PRO A 141 7.57 8.75 -6.49
C PRO A 141 6.51 7.66 -6.58
#